data_AF-A0A7Y2YPI9-F1
#
_entry.id   AF-A0A7Y2YPI9-F1
#
_cell.length_a   1.000
_cell.length_b   1.000
_cell.length_c   1.000
_cell.angle_alpha   90.00
_cell.angle_beta   90.00
_cell.angle_gamma   90.00
#
_symmetry.space_group_name_H-M   'P 1'
#
loop_
_entity.id
_entity.type
_entity.pdbx_description
1 polymer ?
#
loop_
_entity_poly.entity_id
_entity_poly.type
_entity_poly.pdbx_seq_one_letter_code
_entity_poly.pdbx_strand_id
1 'polypeptide(L)'
;LYLTKQVLVQRMPDNFRSMSWSTLQKHLIHDPIELIGDTVSIRRNSAYYERLQSLSNEIGGTIYIDTLDSQLSTAEIIDMVVDGTIKYTIADENLAKINASTNPILNIDVPISLSQRIAWVTRKKAKNFREAVNTWIRKQRKTTDYYVIYNKYFKNKRQFRRRVESDYYSLSNAQISQYDDLIKTHAKTLGWDWRLVASLVYQESQFKPNAESWAGARGLMQIMPATAESLGINDPSDPHESLRGGTNYLGQLYDNFEAIPDTINRIKFAMASFNCGYGHVLDAQRLASANGLDPLVWDDNVEQMVLALRLPKNYKKPFIKYGYVRGTEPVNYVAEIFERYEQYKTFIPLE
;
A
#
# COMPACT_ATOMS: atom_id res chain seq x y z
N LEU A 1 21.44 2.32 -12.32
CA LEU A 1 21.66 1.04 -11.61
C LEU A 1 20.93 1.16 -10.28
N TYR A 2 20.38 0.07 -9.74
CA TYR A 2 19.85 0.13 -8.39
C TYR A 2 21.02 0.03 -7.42
N LEU A 3 21.09 1.01 -6.52
CA LEU A 3 22.07 1.07 -5.46
C LEU A 3 21.36 0.72 -4.16
N THR A 4 21.96 -0.14 -3.38
CA THR A 4 21.58 -0.38 -1.98
C THR A 4 22.82 -0.24 -1.12
N LYS A 5 22.65 -0.09 0.18
CA LYS A 5 23.74 -0.20 1.16
C LYS A 5 23.28 -1.16 2.23
N GLN A 6 24.20 -1.79 2.93
CA GLN A 6 23.86 -2.57 4.11
C GLN A 6 23.69 -1.61 5.29
N VAL A 7 22.66 -1.82 6.09
CA VAL A 7 22.35 -1.01 7.27
C VAL A 7 22.24 -1.89 8.50
N LEU A 8 22.59 -1.32 9.64
CA LEU A 8 22.31 -1.91 10.94
C LEU A 8 20.79 -1.90 11.14
N VAL A 9 20.25 -3.02 11.60
CA VAL A 9 18.87 -3.10 12.06
C VAL A 9 18.92 -3.27 13.57
N GLN A 10 18.34 -2.31 14.27
CA GLN A 10 18.29 -2.26 15.73
C GLN A 10 16.90 -1.88 16.22
N ARG A 11 16.56 -2.30 17.43
CA ARG A 11 15.26 -2.03 18.06
C ARG A 11 15.33 -0.75 18.91
N MET A 12 14.36 0.15 18.73
CA MET A 12 14.13 1.28 19.63
C MET A 12 13.46 0.82 20.92
N PRO A 13 13.66 1.53 22.06
CA PRO A 13 12.95 1.22 23.31
C PRO A 13 11.42 1.22 23.13
N ASP A 14 10.69 0.38 23.86
CA ASP A 14 9.22 0.26 23.71
C ASP A 14 8.47 1.59 23.89
N ASN A 15 8.98 2.45 24.78
CA ASN A 15 8.43 3.77 25.06
C ASN A 15 9.02 4.89 24.19
N PHE A 16 9.70 4.59 23.08
CA PHE A 16 10.43 5.58 22.25
C PHE A 16 9.57 6.78 21.82
N ARG A 17 8.26 6.57 21.62
CA ARG A 17 7.31 7.64 21.23
C ARG A 17 7.14 8.72 22.29
N SER A 18 7.37 8.39 23.56
CA SER A 18 7.27 9.33 24.70
C SER A 18 8.62 9.83 25.20
N MET A 19 9.74 9.30 24.67
CA MET A 19 11.08 9.69 25.10
C MET A 19 11.50 11.01 24.47
N SER A 20 12.30 11.79 25.20
CA SER A 20 12.97 12.95 24.61
C SER A 20 13.98 12.49 23.55
N TRP A 21 14.20 13.31 22.52
CA TRP A 21 15.13 12.97 21.43
C TRP A 21 16.55 12.68 21.95
N SER A 22 17.05 13.45 22.93
CA SER A 22 18.37 13.23 23.53
C SER A 22 18.46 11.94 24.33
N THR A 23 17.37 11.52 24.99
CA THR A 23 17.32 10.23 25.69
C THR A 23 17.27 9.07 24.71
N LEU A 24 16.45 9.18 23.65
CA LEU A 24 16.35 8.15 22.62
C LEU A 24 17.69 7.92 21.91
N GLN A 25 18.41 8.99 21.58
CA GLN A 25 19.73 8.92 20.96
C GLN A 25 20.73 8.12 21.80
N LYS A 26 20.70 8.21 23.13
CA LYS A 26 21.61 7.42 24.00
C LYS A 26 21.37 5.91 23.99
N HIS A 27 20.23 5.44 23.50
CA HIS A 27 19.87 4.02 23.47
C HIS A 27 20.14 3.35 22.12
N LEU A 28 20.55 4.12 21.11
CA LEU A 28 20.73 3.65 19.75
C LEU A 28 22.18 3.84 19.34
N ILE A 29 22.65 2.92 18.51
CA ILE A 29 23.89 3.08 17.75
C ILE A 29 23.63 4.13 16.67
N HIS A 30 24.55 5.08 16.48
CA HIS A 30 24.48 6.07 15.40
C HIS A 30 25.66 5.96 14.44
N ASP A 31 26.80 5.47 14.92
CA ASP A 31 27.99 5.22 14.14
C ASP A 31 28.42 3.75 14.24
N PRO A 32 28.82 3.10 13.13
CA PRO A 32 29.32 1.73 13.16
C PRO A 32 30.46 1.47 14.16
N ILE A 33 31.24 2.49 14.53
CA ILE A 33 32.31 2.36 15.53
C ILE A 33 31.77 1.98 16.93
N GLU A 34 30.52 2.32 17.24
CA GLU A 34 29.89 2.01 18.53
C GLU A 34 29.54 0.51 18.66
N LEU A 35 29.65 -0.27 17.58
CA LEU A 35 29.49 -1.73 17.61
C LEU A 35 30.72 -2.47 18.17
N ILE A 36 31.84 -1.78 18.44
CA ILE A 36 33.03 -2.40 19.00
C ILE A 36 32.70 -3.02 20.36
N GLY A 37 33.00 -4.30 20.51
CA GLY A 37 32.72 -5.08 21.70
C GLY A 37 31.29 -5.61 21.79
N ASP A 38 30.42 -5.30 20.83
CA ASP A 38 29.05 -5.77 20.79
C ASP A 38 28.87 -6.96 19.83
N THR A 39 27.69 -7.61 19.88
CA THR A 39 27.37 -8.78 19.06
C THR A 39 26.34 -8.44 17.99
N VAL A 40 26.65 -8.75 16.73
CA VAL A 40 25.72 -8.65 15.60
C VAL A 40 25.42 -10.05 15.09
N SER A 41 24.14 -10.43 15.11
CA SER A 41 23.69 -11.75 14.66
C SER A 41 23.31 -11.71 13.19
N ILE A 42 23.85 -12.63 12.40
CA ILE A 42 23.61 -12.69 10.95
C ILE A 42 23.38 -14.13 10.49
N ARG A 43 22.72 -14.29 9.34
CA ARG A 43 22.57 -15.60 8.71
C ARG A 43 23.92 -16.19 8.34
N ARG A 44 24.15 -17.45 8.69
CA ARG A 44 25.32 -18.21 8.23
C ARG A 44 25.41 -18.19 6.70
N ASN A 45 26.64 -18.06 6.18
CA ASN A 45 26.94 -17.99 4.73
C ASN A 45 26.30 -16.80 4.00
N SER A 46 26.00 -15.70 4.70
CA SER A 46 25.59 -14.45 4.07
C SER A 46 26.79 -13.56 3.73
N ALA A 47 26.61 -12.67 2.75
CA ALA A 47 27.61 -11.64 2.43
C ALA A 47 27.84 -10.64 3.59
N TYR A 48 26.96 -10.64 4.60
CA TYR A 48 27.08 -9.79 5.78
C TYR A 48 28.26 -10.20 6.67
N TYR A 49 28.66 -11.47 6.64
CA TYR A 49 29.79 -11.97 7.43
C TYR A 49 31.09 -11.30 7.03
N GLU A 50 31.42 -11.35 5.73
CA GLU A 50 32.61 -10.69 5.19
C GLU A 50 32.56 -9.17 5.39
N ARG A 51 31.37 -8.57 5.32
CA ARG A 51 31.22 -7.14 5.58
C ARG A 51 31.55 -6.79 7.03
N LEU A 52 31.02 -7.52 8.00
CA LEU A 52 31.30 -7.29 9.42
C LEU A 52 32.78 -7.46 9.74
N GLN A 53 33.43 -8.49 9.19
CA GLN A 53 34.88 -8.67 9.36
C GLN A 53 35.68 -7.50 8.77
N SER A 54 35.30 -7.05 7.57
CA SER A 54 35.94 -5.90 6.93
C SER A 54 35.71 -4.63 7.75
N LEU A 55 34.50 -4.42 8.25
CA LEU A 55 34.17 -3.27 9.10
C LEU A 55 34.98 -3.28 10.40
N SER A 56 35.07 -4.42 11.10
CA SER A 56 35.90 -4.55 12.30
C SER A 56 37.36 -4.16 12.06
N ASN A 57 37.92 -4.58 10.94
CA ASN A 57 39.28 -4.20 10.54
C ASN A 57 39.38 -2.69 10.22
N GLU A 58 38.39 -2.12 9.52
CA GLU A 58 38.34 -0.70 9.16
C GLU A 58 38.25 0.21 10.39
N ILE A 59 37.45 -0.16 11.39
CA ILE A 59 37.24 0.64 12.60
C ILE A 59 38.29 0.38 13.70
N GLY A 60 39.20 -0.57 13.49
CA GLY A 60 40.26 -0.90 14.45
C GLY A 60 39.76 -1.54 15.75
N GLY A 61 38.65 -2.28 15.69
CA GLY A 61 38.05 -2.94 16.86
C GLY A 61 37.19 -4.14 16.50
N THR A 62 36.96 -5.03 17.46
CA THR A 62 36.24 -6.29 17.22
C THR A 62 34.73 -6.10 17.35
N ILE A 63 33.98 -6.45 16.30
CA ILE A 63 32.54 -6.70 16.38
C ILE A 63 32.37 -8.22 16.49
N TYR A 64 31.69 -8.70 17.54
CA TYR A 64 31.42 -10.11 17.68
C TYR A 64 30.32 -10.53 16.72
N ILE A 65 30.54 -11.62 15.99
CA ILE A 65 29.60 -12.11 14.97
C ILE A 65 28.97 -13.39 15.47
N ASP A 66 27.66 -13.33 15.73
CA ASP A 66 26.84 -14.51 16.00
C ASP A 66 26.22 -15.03 14.70
N THR A 67 26.26 -16.34 14.48
CA THR A 67 25.80 -16.95 13.23
C THR A 67 24.55 -17.80 13.45
N LEU A 68 23.44 -17.33 12.89
CA LEU A 68 22.14 -18.00 12.93
C LEU A 68 22.03 -19.06 11.83
N ASP A 69 20.98 -19.88 11.90
CA ASP A 69 20.71 -20.93 10.90
C ASP A 69 20.67 -20.35 9.48
N SER A 70 21.34 -21.05 8.56
CA SER A 70 21.33 -20.76 7.12
C SER A 70 19.95 -20.79 6.47
N GLN A 71 18.96 -21.48 7.06
CA GLN A 71 17.60 -21.57 6.53
C GLN A 71 16.76 -20.35 6.85
N LEU A 72 17.14 -19.55 7.86
CA LEU A 72 16.40 -18.35 8.22
C LEU A 72 16.51 -17.30 7.12
N SER A 73 15.39 -16.68 6.78
CA SER A 73 15.33 -15.52 5.91
C SER A 73 15.79 -14.26 6.63
N THR A 74 16.14 -13.23 5.86
CA THR A 74 16.49 -11.92 6.45
C THR A 74 15.31 -11.28 7.19
N ALA A 75 14.06 -11.55 6.77
CA ALA A 75 12.88 -11.03 7.45
C ALA A 75 12.72 -11.68 8.83
N GLU A 76 12.82 -13.02 8.92
CA GLU A 76 12.75 -13.74 10.21
C GLU A 76 13.82 -13.27 11.19
N ILE A 77 15.05 -13.03 10.72
CA ILE A 77 16.13 -12.50 11.57
C ILE A 77 15.84 -11.05 12.02
N ILE A 78 15.21 -10.23 11.17
CA ILE A 78 14.78 -8.89 11.58
C ILE A 78 13.67 -8.97 12.62
N ASP A 79 12.73 -9.91 12.51
CA ASP A 79 11.69 -10.13 13.50
C ASP A 79 12.28 -10.55 14.86
N MET A 80 13.38 -11.32 14.86
CA MET A 80 14.15 -11.60 16.09
C MET A 80 14.81 -10.35 16.71
N VAL A 81 15.01 -9.27 15.94
CA VAL A 81 15.40 -7.96 16.51
C VAL A 81 14.17 -7.24 17.08
N VAL A 82 13.01 -7.35 16.41
CA VAL A 82 11.74 -6.73 16.85
C VAL A 82 11.28 -7.30 18.18
N ASP A 83 11.34 -8.62 18.36
CA ASP A 83 10.96 -9.30 19.60
C ASP A 83 12.02 -9.20 20.71
N GLY A 84 13.23 -8.76 20.38
CA GLY A 84 14.34 -8.60 21.30
C GLY A 84 15.14 -9.87 21.59
N THR A 85 14.93 -10.96 20.84
CA THR A 85 15.70 -12.20 20.92
C THR A 85 17.17 -11.97 20.58
N ILE A 86 17.45 -11.11 19.59
CA ILE A 86 18.80 -10.64 19.25
C ILE A 86 18.87 -9.12 19.28
N LYS A 87 20.05 -8.59 19.58
CA LYS A 87 20.26 -7.14 19.76
C LYS A 87 20.31 -6.40 18.43
N TYR A 88 21.07 -6.95 17.48
CA TYR A 88 21.34 -6.34 16.19
C TYR A 88 21.39 -7.38 15.08
N THR A 89 20.95 -6.97 13.88
CA THR A 89 21.30 -7.66 12.64
C THR A 89 21.70 -6.65 11.56
N ILE A 90 22.10 -7.15 10.39
CA ILE A 90 22.38 -6.33 9.21
C ILE A 90 21.51 -6.82 8.06
N ALA A 91 21.00 -5.88 7.29
CA ALA A 91 20.27 -6.17 6.07
C ALA A 91 20.59 -5.13 4.98
N ASP A 92 20.35 -5.50 3.73
CA ASP A 92 20.30 -4.51 2.66
C ASP A 92 19.18 -3.48 2.96
N GLU A 93 19.47 -2.19 2.74
CA GLU A 93 18.61 -1.07 3.13
C GLU A 93 17.19 -1.18 2.56
N ASN A 94 17.06 -1.75 1.38
CA ASN A 94 15.77 -1.96 0.74
C ASN A 94 14.91 -3.01 1.47
N LEU A 95 15.51 -4.11 1.95
CA LEU A 95 14.84 -5.10 2.78
C LEU A 95 14.56 -4.54 4.18
N ALA A 96 15.53 -3.83 4.76
CA ALA A 96 15.38 -3.17 6.05
C ALA A 96 14.23 -2.15 6.03
N LYS A 97 14.12 -1.34 4.95
CA LYS A 97 13.03 -0.37 4.76
C LYS A 97 11.66 -1.03 4.68
N ILE A 98 11.56 -2.19 4.03
CA ILE A 98 10.30 -2.97 3.95
C ILE A 98 9.90 -3.44 5.34
N ASN A 99 10.81 -4.05 6.10
CA ASN A 99 10.53 -4.53 7.46
C ASN A 99 10.31 -3.40 8.46
N ALA A 100 11.07 -2.31 8.41
CA ALA A 100 10.84 -1.13 9.28
C ALA A 100 9.50 -0.44 8.96
N SER A 101 8.94 -0.68 7.78
CA SER A 101 7.60 -0.20 7.44
C SER A 101 6.46 -1.11 7.93
N THR A 102 6.74 -2.35 8.36
CA THR A 102 5.79 -3.19 9.13
C THR A 102 6.00 -3.06 10.63
N ASN A 103 7.24 -2.77 11.05
CA ASN A 103 7.67 -2.75 12.45
C ASN A 103 8.26 -1.36 12.81
N PRO A 104 7.43 -0.39 13.22
CA PRO A 104 7.88 0.98 13.50
C PRO A 104 8.86 1.13 14.65
N ILE A 105 9.05 0.07 15.45
CA ILE A 105 10.03 0.02 16.53
C ILE A 105 11.47 -0.14 16.00
N LEU A 106 11.66 -0.52 14.73
CA LEU A 106 12.99 -0.65 14.14
C LEU A 106 13.60 0.70 13.78
N ASN A 107 14.88 0.87 14.11
CA ASN A 107 15.75 1.89 13.55
C ASN A 107 16.73 1.25 12.56
N ILE A 108 16.90 1.88 11.39
CA ILE A 108 17.70 1.37 10.27
C ILE A 108 18.61 2.46 9.66
N ASP A 109 18.93 3.49 10.44
CA ASP A 109 19.54 4.71 9.90
C ASP A 109 21.06 4.58 9.74
N VAL A 110 21.70 3.65 10.45
CA VAL A 110 23.16 3.47 10.48
C VAL A 110 23.61 2.63 9.28
N PRO A 111 24.34 3.21 8.31
CA PRO A 111 24.91 2.47 7.20
C PRO A 111 26.15 1.68 7.66
N ILE A 112 26.19 0.40 7.33
CA ILE A 112 27.32 -0.50 7.62
C ILE A 112 28.23 -0.66 6.39
N SER A 113 27.72 -0.34 5.19
CA SER A 113 28.49 -0.34 3.96
C SER A 113 28.31 0.95 3.16
N LEU A 114 29.25 1.17 2.25
CA LEU A 114 29.04 2.08 1.12
C LEU A 114 27.90 1.57 0.22
N SER A 115 27.42 2.44 -0.66
CA SER A 115 26.44 2.05 -1.68
C SER A 115 27.04 1.05 -2.66
N GLN A 116 26.37 -0.09 -2.80
CA GLN A 116 26.72 -1.21 -3.66
C GLN A 116 25.69 -1.41 -4.77
N ARG A 117 26.12 -2.05 -5.86
CA ARG A 117 25.25 -2.38 -7.00
C ARG A 117 24.71 -3.79 -6.81
N ILE A 118 23.39 -3.95 -6.85
CA ILE A 118 22.76 -5.27 -6.89
C ILE A 118 22.79 -5.80 -8.34
N ALA A 119 23.08 -7.10 -8.49
CA ALA A 119 23.09 -7.78 -9.77
C ALA A 119 22.48 -9.18 -9.67
N TRP A 120 21.92 -9.68 -10.77
CA TRP A 120 21.54 -11.09 -10.88
C TRP A 120 22.76 -11.94 -11.19
N VAL A 121 22.87 -13.08 -10.53
CA VAL A 121 23.96 -14.04 -10.71
C VAL A 121 23.53 -15.12 -11.71
N THR A 122 24.43 -15.48 -12.62
CA THR A 122 24.22 -16.54 -13.61
C THR A 122 25.39 -17.52 -13.58
N ARG A 123 25.18 -18.75 -14.07
CA ARG A 123 26.26 -19.73 -14.22
C ARG A 123 27.37 -19.16 -15.11
N LYS A 124 28.64 -19.34 -14.70
CA LYS A 124 29.83 -18.76 -15.36
C LYS A 124 29.89 -19.02 -16.88
N LYS A 125 29.43 -20.21 -17.32
CA LYS A 125 29.43 -20.62 -18.74
C LYS A 125 28.22 -20.11 -19.55
N ALA A 126 27.18 -19.60 -18.91
CA ALA A 126 25.92 -19.19 -19.55
C ALA A 126 26.00 -17.78 -20.18
N LYS A 127 26.96 -17.57 -21.08
CA LYS A 127 27.24 -16.24 -21.68
C LYS A 127 26.03 -15.67 -22.41
N ASN A 128 25.40 -16.45 -23.30
CA ASN A 128 24.26 -16.01 -24.11
C ASN A 128 23.05 -15.65 -23.23
N PHE A 129 22.78 -16.45 -22.19
CA PHE A 129 21.69 -16.16 -21.25
C PHE A 129 21.96 -14.88 -20.47
N ARG A 130 23.19 -14.69 -19.96
CA ARG A 130 23.57 -13.47 -19.25
C ARG A 130 23.39 -12.23 -20.14
N GLU A 131 23.73 -12.32 -21.41
CA GLU A 131 23.53 -11.24 -22.38
C GLU A 131 22.05 -10.94 -22.62
N ALA A 132 21.23 -11.98 -22.85
CA ALA A 132 19.79 -11.85 -23.01
C ALA A 132 19.12 -11.21 -21.78
N VAL A 133 19.45 -11.67 -20.58
CA VAL A 133 18.96 -11.12 -19.31
C VAL A 133 19.37 -9.66 -19.15
N ASN A 134 20.64 -9.31 -19.41
CA ASN A 134 21.10 -7.93 -19.31
C ASN A 134 20.35 -7.00 -20.29
N THR A 135 20.09 -7.47 -21.51
CA THR A 135 19.31 -6.71 -22.50
C THR A 135 17.86 -6.53 -22.05
N TRP A 136 17.24 -7.59 -21.56
CA TRP A 136 15.89 -7.54 -21.00
C TRP A 136 15.79 -6.57 -19.81
N ILE A 137 16.69 -6.64 -18.83
CA ILE A 137 16.72 -5.74 -17.67
C ILE A 137 16.83 -4.28 -18.12
N ARG A 138 17.69 -3.96 -19.09
CA ARG A 138 17.84 -2.59 -19.61
C ARG A 138 16.56 -2.07 -20.28
N LYS A 139 15.83 -2.94 -20.99
CA LYS A 139 14.54 -2.60 -21.61
C LYS A 139 13.45 -2.41 -20.56
N GLN A 140 13.28 -3.37 -19.65
CA GLN A 140 12.21 -3.35 -18.64
C GLN A 140 12.31 -2.16 -17.69
N ARG A 141 13.53 -1.73 -17.32
CA ARG A 141 13.73 -0.57 -16.44
C ARG A 141 13.24 0.76 -17.01
N LYS A 142 12.85 0.80 -18.29
CA LYS A 142 12.27 1.97 -18.96
C LYS A 142 10.73 1.89 -19.09
N THR A 143 10.12 0.80 -18.63
CA THR A 143 8.67 0.58 -18.73
C THR A 143 7.93 1.19 -17.54
N THR A 144 6.67 1.56 -17.76
CA THR A 144 5.76 2.02 -16.70
C THR A 144 5.61 0.97 -15.60
N ASP A 145 5.46 -0.31 -15.95
CA ASP A 145 5.33 -1.41 -15.01
C ASP A 145 6.49 -1.47 -14.01
N TYR A 146 7.73 -1.30 -14.50
CA TYR A 146 8.89 -1.23 -13.62
C TYR A 146 8.77 -0.06 -12.63
N TYR A 147 8.37 1.13 -13.09
CA TYR A 147 8.20 2.29 -12.20
C TYR A 147 7.07 2.08 -11.18
N VAL A 148 5.97 1.46 -11.59
CA VAL A 148 4.83 1.12 -10.69
C VAL A 148 5.29 0.14 -9.62
N ILE A 149 5.88 -1.00 -10.00
CA ILE A 149 6.41 -2.01 -9.07
C ILE A 149 7.46 -1.38 -8.15
N TYR A 150 8.38 -0.59 -8.71
CA TYR A 150 9.41 0.05 -7.92
C TYR A 150 8.84 1.03 -6.89
N ASN A 151 7.89 1.87 -7.30
CA ASN A 151 7.25 2.83 -6.40
C ASN A 151 6.44 2.12 -5.31
N LYS A 152 5.73 1.03 -5.66
CA LYS A 152 4.94 0.18 -4.76
C LYS A 152 5.79 -0.36 -3.60
N TYR A 153 6.97 -0.92 -3.89
CA TYR A 153 7.80 -1.58 -2.89
C TYR A 153 8.87 -0.69 -2.25
N PHE A 154 9.38 0.34 -2.94
CA PHE A 154 10.58 1.06 -2.48
C PHE A 154 10.41 2.57 -2.22
N LYS A 155 9.34 3.22 -2.69
CA LYS A 155 9.12 4.67 -2.44
C LYS A 155 7.94 4.98 -1.52
N ASN A 156 6.86 4.20 -1.54
CA ASN A 156 5.61 4.59 -0.87
C ASN A 156 5.49 4.10 0.59
N LYS A 157 6.33 4.64 1.49
CA LYS A 157 6.42 4.28 2.94
C LYS A 157 5.13 4.48 3.75
N ARG A 158 4.19 5.32 3.29
CA ARG A 158 2.97 5.69 4.03
C ARG A 158 1.79 4.79 3.70
N GLN A 159 1.63 4.43 2.43
CA GLN A 159 0.63 3.43 2.03
C GLN A 159 1.03 2.02 2.48
N PHE A 160 2.32 1.67 2.53
CA PHE A 160 2.74 0.36 3.05
C PHE A 160 2.43 0.18 4.56
N ARG A 161 2.70 1.18 5.40
CA ARG A 161 2.34 1.16 6.83
C ARG A 161 0.83 0.98 7.07
N ARG A 162 0.00 1.70 6.31
CA ARG A 162 -1.47 1.55 6.32
C ARG A 162 -2.00 0.21 5.78
N ARG A 163 -1.17 -0.55 5.06
CA ARG A 163 -1.50 -1.87 4.49
C ARG A 163 -1.20 -3.03 5.44
N VAL A 164 -0.26 -2.85 6.37
CA VAL A 164 0.22 -3.96 7.25
C VAL A 164 -0.36 -3.89 8.66
N GLU A 165 -0.74 -2.71 9.17
CA GLU A 165 -1.46 -2.58 10.45
C GLU A 165 -2.95 -2.98 10.39
N SER A 166 -3.38 -3.68 9.34
CA SER A 166 -4.73 -4.26 9.29
C SER A 166 -4.68 -5.69 9.77
N ASP A 167 -5.40 -5.98 10.85
CA ASP A 167 -5.63 -7.34 11.41
C ASP A 167 -6.24 -8.35 10.41
N TYR A 168 -6.52 -7.93 9.18
CA TYR A 168 -7.17 -8.73 8.14
C TYR A 168 -6.20 -9.24 7.06
N TYR A 169 -4.89 -8.94 7.14
CA TYR A 169 -3.88 -9.49 6.23
C TYR A 169 -3.32 -10.83 6.74
N SER A 170 -4.19 -11.81 7.01
CA SER A 170 -3.72 -13.18 7.27
C SER A 170 -3.49 -13.91 5.95
N LEU A 171 -2.23 -13.95 5.51
CA LEU A 171 -1.74 -14.81 4.42
C LEU A 171 -1.94 -16.31 4.70
N SER A 172 -2.52 -16.70 5.85
CA SER A 172 -2.64 -18.11 6.26
C SER A 172 -3.85 -18.83 5.68
N ASN A 173 -4.94 -18.13 5.32
CA ASN A 173 -6.25 -18.78 5.05
C ASN A 173 -6.95 -18.38 3.73
N ALA A 174 -6.29 -17.69 2.79
CA ALA A 174 -6.91 -17.23 1.54
C ALA A 174 -8.21 -16.39 1.74
N GLN A 175 -8.32 -15.72 2.88
CA GLN A 175 -9.44 -14.83 3.23
C GLN A 175 -8.96 -13.37 3.24
N ILE A 176 -9.79 -12.47 2.71
CA ILE A 176 -9.59 -11.01 2.75
C ILE A 176 -10.10 -10.44 4.07
N SER A 177 -11.22 -10.97 4.56
CA SER A 177 -11.90 -10.50 5.76
C SER A 177 -12.80 -11.59 6.36
N GLN A 178 -13.24 -11.38 7.59
CA GLN A 178 -14.28 -12.24 8.20
C GLN A 178 -15.66 -12.13 7.51
N TYR A 179 -15.84 -11.17 6.59
CA TYR A 179 -17.10 -10.90 5.89
C TYR A 179 -17.10 -11.41 4.44
N ASP A 180 -16.10 -12.18 4.03
CA ASP A 180 -15.90 -12.55 2.62
C ASP A 180 -17.13 -13.22 2.00
N ASP A 181 -17.81 -14.12 2.70
CA ASP A 181 -18.99 -14.80 2.17
C ASP A 181 -20.20 -13.87 2.01
N LEU A 182 -20.33 -12.90 2.91
CA LEU A 182 -21.34 -11.86 2.83
C LEU A 182 -21.03 -10.90 1.68
N ILE A 183 -19.76 -10.49 1.54
CA ILE A 183 -19.29 -9.67 0.42
C ILE A 183 -19.49 -10.39 -0.91
N LYS A 184 -19.17 -11.69 -1.02
CA LYS A 184 -19.44 -12.52 -2.21
C LYS A 184 -20.92 -12.53 -2.57
N THR A 185 -21.80 -12.64 -1.57
CA THR A 185 -23.25 -12.66 -1.78
C THR A 185 -23.74 -11.35 -2.41
N HIS A 186 -23.32 -10.21 -1.87
CA HIS A 186 -23.73 -8.90 -2.38
C HIS A 186 -22.95 -8.46 -3.64
N ALA A 187 -21.74 -8.97 -3.87
CA ALA A 187 -21.03 -8.75 -5.11
C ALA A 187 -21.72 -9.43 -6.31
N LYS A 188 -22.30 -10.62 -6.09
CA LYS A 188 -23.09 -11.32 -7.12
C LYS A 188 -24.29 -10.50 -7.59
N THR A 189 -24.96 -9.77 -6.70
CA THR A 189 -26.11 -8.93 -7.09
C THR A 189 -25.70 -7.74 -7.97
N LEU A 190 -24.46 -7.27 -7.83
CA LEU A 190 -23.86 -6.26 -8.72
C LEU A 190 -23.31 -6.85 -10.02
N GLY A 191 -23.11 -8.16 -10.10
CA GLY A 191 -22.34 -8.80 -11.16
C GLY A 191 -20.85 -8.44 -11.13
N TRP A 192 -20.33 -8.03 -9.97
CA TRP A 192 -18.94 -7.60 -9.81
C TRP A 192 -18.09 -8.69 -9.16
N ASP A 193 -16.78 -8.61 -9.37
CA ASP A 193 -15.83 -9.44 -8.64
C ASP A 193 -15.88 -9.10 -7.14
N TRP A 194 -16.11 -10.11 -6.30
CA TRP A 194 -16.22 -9.91 -4.86
C TRP A 194 -14.97 -9.30 -4.22
N ARG A 195 -13.79 -9.54 -4.81
CA ARG A 195 -12.53 -8.96 -4.34
C ARG A 195 -12.49 -7.45 -4.60
N LEU A 196 -13.15 -6.96 -5.65
CA LEU A 196 -13.30 -5.54 -5.91
C LEU A 196 -14.22 -4.88 -4.88
N VAL A 197 -15.34 -5.53 -4.55
CA VAL A 197 -16.24 -5.07 -3.50
C VAL A 197 -15.55 -5.10 -2.14
N ALA A 198 -14.79 -6.16 -1.82
CA ALA A 198 -13.98 -6.24 -0.60
C ALA A 198 -12.97 -5.09 -0.52
N SER A 199 -12.35 -4.73 -1.65
CA SER A 199 -11.42 -3.61 -1.71
C SER A 199 -12.08 -2.27 -1.40
N LEU A 200 -13.32 -2.07 -1.87
CA LEU A 200 -14.12 -0.91 -1.53
C LEU A 200 -14.48 -0.89 -0.03
N VAL A 201 -14.96 -2.01 0.51
CA VAL A 201 -15.29 -2.12 1.95
C VAL A 201 -14.06 -1.82 2.83
N TYR A 202 -12.87 -2.28 2.42
CA TYR A 202 -11.63 -1.92 3.11
C TYR A 202 -11.37 -0.41 3.05
N GLN A 203 -11.58 0.22 1.89
CA GLN A 203 -11.38 1.66 1.73
C GLN A 203 -12.30 2.46 2.65
N GLU A 204 -13.53 2.00 2.84
CA GLU A 204 -14.54 2.66 3.68
C GLU A 204 -14.27 2.51 5.18
N SER A 205 -14.06 1.27 5.65
CA SER A 205 -14.08 0.98 7.09
C SER A 205 -12.90 0.16 7.58
N GLN A 206 -12.02 -0.30 6.68
CA GLN A 206 -11.02 -1.33 6.98
C GLN A 206 -11.65 -2.59 7.59
N PHE A 207 -12.86 -2.95 7.14
CA PHE A 207 -13.66 -4.06 7.67
C PHE A 207 -14.08 -3.88 9.15
N LYS A 208 -14.23 -2.65 9.63
CA LYS A 208 -14.70 -2.37 10.99
C LYS A 208 -16.20 -2.03 10.95
N PRO A 209 -17.09 -2.91 11.43
CA PRO A 209 -18.54 -2.68 11.36
C PRO A 209 -18.99 -1.50 12.21
N ASN A 210 -18.28 -1.23 13.31
CA ASN A 210 -18.56 -0.10 14.20
C ASN A 210 -17.80 1.17 13.82
N ALA A 211 -17.22 1.24 12.61
CA ALA A 211 -16.55 2.45 12.15
C ALA A 211 -17.56 3.58 11.97
N GLU A 212 -17.24 4.74 12.55
CA GLU A 212 -18.01 5.97 12.40
C GLU A 212 -17.09 7.09 11.92
N SER A 213 -17.48 7.75 10.83
CA SER A 213 -16.77 8.93 10.33
C SER A 213 -17.19 10.17 11.11
N TRP A 214 -16.37 11.21 11.06
CA TRP A 214 -16.68 12.54 11.63
C TRP A 214 -17.96 13.17 11.05
N ALA A 215 -18.37 12.76 9.84
CA ALA A 215 -19.59 13.22 9.17
C ALA A 215 -20.82 12.37 9.54
N GLY A 216 -20.67 11.33 10.36
CA GLY A 216 -21.75 10.46 10.81
C GLY A 216 -22.02 9.25 9.91
N ALA A 217 -21.19 9.00 8.89
CA ALA A 217 -21.24 7.76 8.12
C ALA A 217 -20.88 6.56 9.00
N ARG A 218 -21.61 5.44 8.90
CA ARG A 218 -21.45 4.27 9.78
C ARG A 218 -21.40 2.95 9.02
N GLY A 219 -20.75 1.94 9.60
CA GLY A 219 -20.79 0.59 9.05
C GLY A 219 -19.63 0.21 8.14
N LEU A 220 -19.67 -1.03 7.67
CA LEU A 220 -18.71 -1.57 6.71
C LEU A 220 -18.59 -0.73 5.42
N MET A 221 -19.71 -0.21 4.93
CA MET A 221 -19.78 0.60 3.71
C MET A 221 -19.96 2.10 3.98
N GLN A 222 -19.76 2.56 5.23
CA GLN A 222 -19.86 3.97 5.63
C GLN A 222 -21.11 4.67 5.07
N ILE A 223 -22.28 4.14 5.41
CA ILE A 223 -23.56 4.68 4.94
C ILE A 223 -23.90 5.95 5.73
N MET A 224 -24.20 7.04 5.03
CA MET A 224 -24.67 8.29 5.63
C MET A 224 -26.08 8.14 6.19
N PRO A 225 -26.46 8.85 7.27
CA PRO A 225 -27.79 8.72 7.88
C PRO A 225 -28.97 8.92 6.91
N ALA A 226 -28.91 9.95 6.05
CA ALA A 226 -29.94 10.20 5.05
C ALA A 226 -30.05 9.06 4.00
N THR A 227 -28.92 8.43 3.67
CA THR A 227 -28.86 7.28 2.77
C THR A 227 -29.39 6.01 3.47
N ALA A 228 -29.13 5.85 4.77
CA ALA A 228 -29.68 4.74 5.54
C ALA A 228 -31.22 4.81 5.59
N GLU A 229 -31.78 6.01 5.81
CA GLU A 229 -33.22 6.25 5.79
C GLU A 229 -33.83 5.92 4.42
N SER A 230 -33.23 6.40 3.32
CA SER A 230 -33.75 6.16 1.97
C SER A 230 -33.67 4.70 1.53
N LEU A 231 -32.77 3.91 2.11
CA LEU A 231 -32.57 2.50 1.81
C LEU A 231 -33.26 1.56 2.80
N GLY A 232 -33.96 2.09 3.81
CA GLY A 232 -34.60 1.29 4.86
C GLY A 232 -33.60 0.46 5.65
N ILE A 233 -32.49 1.07 6.07
CA ILE A 233 -31.46 0.49 6.94
C ILE A 233 -31.74 0.97 8.36
N ASN A 234 -31.96 0.02 9.27
CA ASN A 234 -32.23 0.29 10.68
C ASN A 234 -30.94 0.44 11.49
N ASP A 235 -29.94 -0.42 11.21
CA ASP A 235 -28.62 -0.34 11.85
C ASP A 235 -27.50 -0.44 10.80
N PRO A 236 -26.89 0.70 10.41
CA PRO A 236 -25.76 0.70 9.48
C PRO A 236 -24.53 -0.04 10.00
N SER A 237 -24.43 -0.30 11.32
CA SER A 237 -23.31 -1.03 11.93
C SER A 237 -23.48 -2.55 11.84
N ASP A 238 -24.68 -3.03 11.57
CA ASP A 238 -24.91 -4.44 11.25
C ASP A 238 -24.25 -4.77 9.89
N PRO A 239 -23.34 -5.76 9.81
CA PRO A 239 -22.64 -6.09 8.57
C PRO A 239 -23.57 -6.42 7.39
N HIS A 240 -24.69 -7.11 7.64
CA HIS A 240 -25.65 -7.49 6.60
C HIS A 240 -26.39 -6.28 6.06
N GLU A 241 -26.92 -5.42 6.95
CA GLU A 241 -27.60 -4.21 6.53
C GLU A 241 -26.65 -3.22 5.84
N SER A 242 -25.43 -3.06 6.37
CA SER A 242 -24.40 -2.20 5.79
C SER A 242 -24.02 -2.61 4.36
N LEU A 243 -23.73 -3.91 4.15
CA LEU A 243 -23.35 -4.42 2.84
C LEU A 243 -24.53 -4.44 1.86
N ARG A 244 -25.73 -4.85 2.30
CA ARG A 244 -26.95 -4.79 1.48
C ARG A 244 -27.24 -3.36 1.02
N GLY A 245 -27.23 -2.41 1.95
CA GLY A 245 -27.49 -1.01 1.69
C GLY A 245 -26.47 -0.39 0.74
N GLY A 246 -25.19 -0.50 1.09
CA GLY A 246 -24.13 0.11 0.29
C GLY A 246 -24.01 -0.50 -1.11
N THR A 247 -24.17 -1.81 -1.26
CA THR A 247 -24.15 -2.44 -2.61
C THR A 247 -25.40 -2.07 -3.41
N ASN A 248 -26.59 -1.99 -2.81
CA ASN A 248 -27.77 -1.49 -3.52
C ASN A 248 -27.58 -0.05 -4.01
N TYR A 249 -27.05 0.82 -3.17
CA TYR A 249 -26.76 2.20 -3.56
C TYR A 249 -25.70 2.30 -4.65
N LEU A 250 -24.65 1.49 -4.56
CA LEU A 250 -23.62 1.40 -5.58
C LEU A 250 -24.16 0.90 -6.93
N GLY A 251 -25.11 -0.05 -6.90
CA GLY A 251 -25.86 -0.50 -8.08
C GLY A 251 -26.67 0.62 -8.72
N GLN A 252 -27.42 1.40 -7.92
CA GLN A 252 -28.15 2.57 -8.43
C GLN A 252 -27.21 3.60 -9.09
N LEU A 253 -26.04 3.86 -8.49
CA LEU A 253 -25.05 4.74 -9.08
C LEU A 253 -24.50 4.19 -10.39
N TYR A 254 -24.25 2.88 -10.47
CA TYR A 254 -23.80 2.22 -11.70
C TYR A 254 -24.84 2.35 -12.81
N ASP A 255 -26.12 2.12 -12.51
CA ASP A 255 -27.23 2.22 -13.47
C ASP A 255 -27.41 3.65 -13.99
N ASN A 256 -27.18 4.67 -13.14
CA ASN A 256 -27.20 6.08 -13.54
C ASN A 256 -26.14 6.46 -14.60
N PHE A 257 -25.16 5.57 -14.86
CA PHE A 257 -24.13 5.74 -15.89
C PHE A 257 -24.33 4.78 -17.07
N GLU A 258 -25.58 4.40 -17.38
CA GLU A 258 -25.92 3.48 -18.49
C GLU A 258 -25.36 3.88 -19.87
N ALA A 259 -25.03 5.16 -20.07
CA ALA A 259 -24.42 5.66 -21.29
C ALA A 259 -22.94 5.26 -21.47
N ILE A 260 -22.26 4.78 -20.42
CA ILE A 260 -20.85 4.37 -20.46
C ILE A 260 -20.79 2.87 -20.80
N PRO A 261 -20.47 2.45 -22.04
CA PRO A 261 -20.57 1.04 -22.44
C PRO A 261 -19.49 0.16 -21.81
N ASP A 262 -18.30 0.71 -21.54
CA ASP A 262 -17.22 -0.02 -20.89
C ASP A 262 -17.51 -0.22 -19.41
N THR A 263 -17.60 -1.48 -18.99
CA THR A 263 -18.04 -1.84 -17.63
C THR A 263 -17.05 -1.38 -16.57
N ILE A 264 -15.74 -1.44 -16.85
CA ILE A 264 -14.70 -1.01 -15.91
C ILE A 264 -14.76 0.50 -15.70
N ASN A 265 -14.89 1.28 -16.77
CA ASN A 265 -15.12 2.72 -16.67
C ASN A 265 -16.40 2.98 -15.89
N ARG A 266 -17.53 2.35 -16.23
CA ARG A 266 -18.79 2.56 -15.52
C ARG A 266 -18.67 2.28 -14.01
N ILE A 267 -17.93 1.24 -13.61
CA ILE A 267 -17.60 0.96 -12.20
C ILE A 267 -16.82 2.13 -11.57
N LYS A 268 -15.78 2.64 -12.23
CA LYS A 268 -14.99 3.78 -11.71
C LYS A 268 -15.83 5.03 -11.49
N PHE A 269 -16.75 5.34 -12.40
CA PHE A 269 -17.69 6.45 -12.25
C PHE A 269 -18.66 6.25 -11.09
N ALA A 270 -19.19 5.03 -10.91
CA ALA A 270 -20.05 4.68 -9.78
C ALA A 270 -19.30 4.83 -8.44
N MET A 271 -18.07 4.32 -8.35
CA MET A 271 -17.23 4.43 -7.14
C MET A 271 -16.85 5.88 -6.82
N ALA A 272 -16.50 6.68 -7.82
CA ALA A 272 -16.25 8.11 -7.62
C ALA A 272 -17.51 8.83 -7.11
N SER A 273 -18.67 8.50 -7.69
CA SER A 273 -19.96 9.06 -7.28
C SER A 273 -20.38 8.62 -5.89
N PHE A 274 -19.99 7.41 -5.47
CA PHE A 274 -20.21 6.92 -4.11
C PHE A 274 -19.44 7.78 -3.10
N ASN A 275 -18.20 8.16 -3.42
CA ASN A 275 -17.36 8.97 -2.55
C ASN A 275 -17.72 10.47 -2.55
N CYS A 276 -17.89 11.08 -3.72
CA CYS A 276 -18.04 12.54 -3.83
C CYS A 276 -19.41 13.01 -4.30
N GLY A 277 -20.36 12.10 -4.54
CA GLY A 277 -21.70 12.41 -5.03
C GLY A 277 -21.81 12.44 -6.55
N TYR A 278 -22.89 11.85 -7.06
CA TYR A 278 -23.20 11.73 -8.49
C TYR A 278 -23.15 13.06 -9.24
N GLY A 279 -23.69 14.13 -8.65
CA GLY A 279 -23.73 15.46 -9.28
C GLY A 279 -22.35 16.02 -9.63
N HIS A 280 -21.35 15.79 -8.77
CA HIS A 280 -19.99 16.27 -9.01
C HIS A 280 -19.28 15.48 -10.12
N VAL A 281 -19.58 14.20 -10.27
CA VAL A 281 -19.08 13.39 -11.40
C VAL A 281 -19.74 13.82 -12.71
N LEU A 282 -21.04 14.15 -12.71
CA LEU A 282 -21.70 14.74 -13.88
C LEU A 282 -21.08 16.08 -14.29
N ASP A 283 -20.75 16.94 -13.31
CA ASP A 283 -20.04 18.19 -13.59
C ASP A 283 -18.66 17.94 -14.20
N ALA A 284 -17.96 16.89 -13.76
CA ALA A 284 -16.69 16.50 -14.34
C ALA A 284 -16.85 15.99 -15.79
N GLN A 285 -17.91 15.25 -16.12
CA GLN A 285 -18.23 14.86 -17.50
C GLN A 285 -18.52 16.08 -18.41
N ARG A 286 -19.28 17.06 -17.90
CA ARG A 286 -19.53 18.31 -18.63
C ARG A 286 -18.23 19.07 -18.87
N LEU A 287 -17.38 19.14 -17.85
CA LEU A 287 -16.08 19.80 -17.96
C LEU A 287 -15.14 19.05 -18.92
N ALA A 288 -15.15 17.71 -18.93
CA ALA A 288 -14.37 16.89 -19.86
C ALA A 288 -14.74 17.20 -21.31
N SER A 289 -16.04 17.17 -21.61
CA SER A 289 -16.58 17.52 -22.92
C SER A 289 -16.15 18.93 -23.36
N ALA A 290 -16.21 19.91 -22.45
CA ALA A 290 -15.81 21.29 -22.73
C ALA A 290 -14.30 21.48 -22.93
N ASN A 291 -13.47 20.53 -22.51
CA ASN A 291 -12.01 20.55 -22.68
C ASN A 291 -11.52 19.58 -23.76
N GLY A 292 -12.42 19.01 -24.57
CA GLY A 292 -12.08 18.08 -25.65
C GLY A 292 -11.61 16.71 -25.16
N LEU A 293 -11.97 16.33 -23.93
CA LEU A 293 -11.75 15.01 -23.35
C LEU A 293 -13.00 14.14 -23.49
N ASP A 294 -12.83 12.83 -23.40
CA ASP A 294 -13.94 11.88 -23.52
C ASP A 294 -14.73 11.81 -22.18
N PRO A 295 -16.03 12.21 -22.15
CA PRO A 295 -16.83 12.17 -20.93
C PRO A 295 -17.23 10.75 -20.49
N LEU A 296 -16.98 9.73 -21.30
CA LEU A 296 -17.31 8.33 -21.01
C LEU A 296 -16.11 7.53 -20.50
N VAL A 297 -14.91 8.12 -20.53
CA VAL A 297 -13.67 7.49 -20.06
C VAL A 297 -13.22 8.15 -18.75
N TRP A 298 -12.85 7.32 -17.78
CA TRP A 298 -12.40 7.78 -16.47
C TRP A 298 -10.93 8.20 -16.52
N ASP A 299 -10.05 7.25 -16.83
CA ASP A 299 -8.60 7.43 -16.77
C ASP A 299 -8.14 8.45 -17.81
N ASP A 300 -7.26 9.37 -17.40
CA ASP A 300 -6.74 10.46 -18.23
C ASP A 300 -7.80 11.40 -18.85
N ASN A 301 -9.06 11.29 -18.44
CA ASN A 301 -10.18 12.06 -18.99
C ASN A 301 -11.00 12.68 -17.84
N VAL A 302 -12.09 12.03 -17.43
CA VAL A 302 -12.99 12.58 -16.41
C VAL A 302 -12.29 12.75 -15.05
N GLU A 303 -11.36 11.87 -14.68
CA GLU A 303 -10.63 12.00 -13.41
C GLU A 303 -9.82 13.31 -13.32
N GLN A 304 -9.24 13.76 -14.43
CA GLN A 304 -8.51 15.02 -14.49
C GLN A 304 -9.45 16.20 -14.24
N MET A 305 -10.70 16.08 -14.70
CA MET A 305 -11.72 17.11 -14.54
C MET A 305 -12.29 17.12 -13.12
N VAL A 306 -12.43 15.97 -12.47
CA VAL A 306 -12.74 15.88 -11.04
C VAL A 306 -11.69 16.63 -10.22
N LEU A 307 -10.39 16.43 -10.50
CA LEU A 307 -9.30 17.20 -9.88
C LEU A 307 -9.40 18.70 -10.19
N ALA A 308 -9.78 19.05 -11.42
CA ALA A 308 -9.86 20.43 -11.90
C ALA A 308 -11.01 21.23 -11.26
N LEU A 309 -12.10 20.57 -10.85
CA LEU A 309 -13.27 21.19 -10.22
C LEU A 309 -13.01 21.75 -8.80
N ARG A 310 -11.81 21.57 -8.24
CA ARG A 310 -11.39 22.32 -7.05
C ARG A 310 -11.06 23.79 -7.34
N LEU A 311 -10.85 24.15 -8.61
CA LEU A 311 -10.40 25.48 -9.02
C LEU A 311 -11.58 26.38 -9.41
N PRO A 312 -11.68 27.63 -8.89
CA PRO A 312 -12.78 28.55 -9.20
C PRO A 312 -13.01 28.79 -10.70
N LYS A 313 -11.94 28.84 -11.49
CA LYS A 313 -12.01 28.99 -12.95
C LYS A 313 -12.79 27.88 -13.65
N ASN A 314 -12.93 26.73 -13.00
CA ASN A 314 -13.62 25.55 -13.52
C ASN A 314 -15.01 25.42 -12.89
N TYR A 315 -15.12 25.42 -11.57
CA TYR A 315 -16.40 25.15 -10.92
C TYR A 315 -17.42 26.31 -10.99
N LYS A 316 -16.98 27.54 -11.32
CA LYS A 316 -17.88 28.69 -11.52
C LYS A 316 -18.40 28.82 -12.98
N LYS A 317 -18.06 27.89 -13.87
CA LYS A 317 -18.53 27.95 -15.26
C LYS A 317 -20.06 27.76 -15.30
N PRO A 318 -20.81 28.46 -16.18
CA PRO A 318 -22.27 28.45 -16.16
C PRO A 318 -22.94 27.07 -16.33
N PHE A 319 -22.24 26.12 -16.97
CA PHE A 319 -22.74 24.78 -17.21
C PHE A 319 -22.43 23.78 -16.08
N ILE A 320 -21.72 24.21 -15.03
CA ILE A 320 -21.44 23.41 -13.83
C ILE A 320 -22.57 23.66 -12.83
N LYS A 321 -23.19 22.59 -12.32
CA LYS A 321 -24.42 22.68 -11.51
C LYS A 321 -24.19 22.53 -10.01
N TYR A 322 -23.26 21.67 -9.61
CA TYR A 322 -22.98 21.29 -8.22
C TYR A 322 -21.71 21.95 -7.67
N GLY A 323 -20.83 22.43 -8.55
CA GLY A 323 -19.78 23.36 -8.19
C GLY A 323 -18.54 22.70 -7.59
N TYR A 324 -18.01 23.27 -6.51
CA TYR A 324 -16.73 22.86 -5.93
C TYR A 324 -16.77 21.40 -5.44
N VAL A 325 -15.73 20.63 -5.78
CA VAL A 325 -15.47 19.32 -5.18
C VAL A 325 -13.99 19.20 -4.81
N ARG A 326 -13.71 18.51 -3.71
CA ARG A 326 -12.35 18.17 -3.29
C ARG A 326 -11.81 16.99 -4.09
N GLY A 327 -11.64 17.17 -5.39
CA GLY A 327 -11.45 16.07 -6.36
C GLY A 327 -10.27 15.12 -6.12
N THR A 328 -9.29 15.48 -5.30
CA THR A 328 -8.19 14.57 -4.93
C THR A 328 -8.69 13.34 -4.17
N GLU A 329 -9.74 13.50 -3.38
CA GLU A 329 -10.30 12.42 -2.56
C GLU A 329 -10.96 11.32 -3.41
N PRO A 330 -11.94 11.61 -4.29
CA PRO A 330 -12.56 10.57 -5.13
C PRO A 330 -11.61 9.93 -6.14
N VAL A 331 -10.66 10.69 -6.69
CA VAL A 331 -9.68 10.12 -7.65
C VAL A 331 -8.74 9.14 -6.93
N ASN A 332 -8.20 9.52 -5.77
CA ASN A 332 -7.39 8.60 -4.98
C ASN A 332 -8.21 7.41 -4.47
N TYR A 333 -9.46 7.63 -4.08
CA TYR A 333 -10.38 6.58 -3.63
C TYR A 333 -10.55 5.48 -4.70
N VAL A 334 -10.87 5.86 -5.94
CA VAL A 334 -10.98 4.91 -7.06
C VAL A 334 -9.64 4.20 -7.32
N ALA A 335 -8.54 4.95 -7.40
CA ALA A 335 -7.23 4.39 -7.67
C ALA A 335 -6.78 3.37 -6.61
N GLU A 336 -6.95 3.70 -5.31
CA GLU A 336 -6.57 2.83 -4.20
C GLU A 336 -7.43 1.56 -4.15
N ILE A 337 -8.72 1.65 -4.49
CA ILE A 337 -9.60 0.47 -4.59
C ILE A 337 -9.13 -0.47 -5.70
N PHE A 338 -8.86 0.04 -6.90
CA PHE A 338 -8.40 -0.79 -8.01
C PHE A 338 -7.00 -1.35 -7.77
N GLU A 339 -6.09 -0.58 -7.16
CA GLU A 339 -4.76 -1.07 -6.80
C GLU A 339 -4.85 -2.25 -5.82
N ARG A 340 -5.70 -2.13 -4.80
CA ARG A 340 -5.91 -3.20 -3.82
C ARG A 340 -6.68 -4.39 -4.41
N TYR A 341 -7.61 -4.16 -5.33
CA TYR A 341 -8.28 -5.23 -6.06
C TYR A 341 -7.29 -6.10 -6.86
N GLU A 342 -6.36 -5.49 -7.59
CA GLU A 342 -5.31 -6.23 -8.29
C GLU A 342 -4.40 -6.99 -7.33
N GLN A 343 -4.18 -6.47 -6.11
CA GLN A 343 -3.46 -7.21 -5.07
C GLN A 343 -4.25 -8.44 -4.62
N TYR A 344 -5.53 -8.29 -4.29
CA TYR A 344 -6.36 -9.43 -3.88
C TYR A 344 -6.43 -10.53 -4.95
N LYS A 345 -6.46 -10.16 -6.24
CA LYS A 345 -6.38 -11.12 -7.35
C LYS A 345 -5.11 -11.97 -7.35
N THR A 346 -3.98 -11.43 -6.88
CA THR A 346 -2.70 -12.18 -6.88
C THR A 346 -2.61 -13.24 -5.78
N PHE A 347 -3.30 -13.05 -4.66
CA PHE A 347 -3.21 -13.96 -3.51
C PHE A 347 -4.44 -14.87 -3.37
N ILE A 348 -5.58 -14.47 -3.93
CA ILE A 348 -6.84 -15.20 -3.84
C ILE A 348 -7.35 -15.44 -5.24
N PRO A 349 -7.08 -16.61 -5.86
CA PRO A 349 -7.60 -16.95 -7.17
C PRO A 349 -9.14 -17.10 -7.13
N LEU A 350 -9.80 -16.92 -8.27
CA LEU A 350 -11.19 -17.37 -8.41
C LEU A 350 -11.17 -18.90 -8.56
N GLU A 351 -12.06 -19.56 -7.83
CA GLU A 351 -12.37 -20.99 -8.03
C GLU A 351 -13.05 -21.22 -9.38
#